data_AF-A0A7W5ELR3-F1
#
_entry.id   AF-A0A7W5ELR3-F1
#
_cell.length_a   1.000
_cell.length_b   1.000
_cell.length_c   1.000
_cell.angle_alpha   90.00
_cell.angle_beta   90.00
_cell.angle_gamma   90.00
#
_symmetry.space_group_name_H-M   'P 1'
#
loop_
_entity.id
_entity.type
_entity.pdbx_description
1 polymer ?
#
loop_
_entity_poly.entity_id
_entity_poly.type
_entity_poly.pdbx_seq_one_letter_code
_entity_poly.pdbx_strand_id
1 'polypeptide(L)'
;MDTTGVDVTEEAVRSSLANAVAEMLQLLFRARQERASGVLLDRCPRPMLEALLSSSDYVLQGRVRYVVEDRLRFRKVRPEPTLSVPRAMQFVLNLWCQQGRRTWIRNVLSELTEQDIDELARMPELDSEVVSIMRESSYPDPT
;
A
#
# COMPACT_ATOMS: atom_id res chain seq x y z
N MET A 1 21.95 -19.60 -24.65
CA MET A 1 21.21 -18.38 -24.25
C MET A 1 20.04 -18.86 -23.43
N ASP A 2 20.34 -19.24 -22.19
CA ASP A 2 19.34 -19.69 -21.25
C ASP A 2 18.65 -18.48 -20.63
N THR A 3 17.43 -18.22 -21.08
CA THR A 3 16.43 -17.46 -20.33
C THR A 3 15.94 -18.35 -19.17
N THR A 4 16.80 -18.62 -18.19
CA THR A 4 16.41 -19.36 -16.98
C THR A 4 15.63 -18.42 -16.07
N GLY A 5 14.37 -18.20 -16.43
CA GLY A 5 13.30 -17.77 -15.54
C GLY A 5 13.47 -16.39 -14.89
N VAL A 6 12.84 -15.40 -15.53
CA VAL A 6 12.48 -14.07 -15.01
C VAL A 6 11.42 -14.18 -13.86
N ASP A 7 11.43 -15.28 -13.08
CA ASP A 7 10.22 -16.05 -12.70
C ASP A 7 10.03 -16.31 -11.19
N VAL A 8 10.87 -15.72 -10.31
CA VAL A 8 10.70 -15.69 -8.85
C VAL A 8 10.05 -14.36 -8.47
N THR A 9 8.77 -14.18 -8.82
CA THR A 9 7.86 -13.09 -8.38
C THR A 9 8.55 -11.73 -8.13
N GLU A 10 8.71 -10.88 -9.15
CA GLU A 10 9.13 -9.45 -9.07
C GLU A 10 9.17 -8.92 -7.62
N GLU A 11 10.32 -9.24 -7.00
CA GLU A 11 10.69 -9.16 -5.59
C GLU A 11 9.55 -8.91 -4.59
N ALA A 12 8.73 -9.91 -4.30
CA ALA A 12 7.66 -9.77 -3.30
C ALA A 12 6.75 -8.53 -3.53
N VAL A 13 6.47 -8.12 -4.78
CA VAL A 13 5.64 -6.93 -5.10
C VAL A 13 6.20 -5.62 -4.48
N ARG A 14 7.50 -5.57 -4.19
CA ARG A 14 8.18 -4.65 -3.27
C ARG A 14 7.70 -4.86 -1.84
N SER A 15 8.52 -5.51 -1.02
CA SER A 15 8.30 -5.64 0.43
C SER A 15 7.83 -4.31 1.06
N SER A 16 8.40 -3.19 0.61
CA SER A 16 7.98 -1.84 0.98
C SER A 16 6.53 -1.49 0.63
N LEU A 17 6.05 -1.75 -0.60
CA LEU A 17 4.64 -1.53 -0.98
C LEU A 17 3.70 -2.44 -0.19
N ALA A 18 4.08 -3.70 0.01
CA ALA A 18 3.29 -4.62 0.83
C ALA A 18 3.20 -4.15 2.29
N ASN A 19 4.31 -3.70 2.88
CA ASN A 19 4.37 -3.14 4.23
C ASN A 19 3.55 -1.85 4.34
N ALA A 20 3.69 -0.94 3.37
CA ALA A 20 2.89 0.28 3.32
C ALA A 20 1.39 -0.01 3.21
N VAL A 21 0.99 -1.00 2.41
CA VAL A 21 -0.41 -1.46 2.33
C VAL A 21 -0.84 -2.10 3.65
N ALA A 22 0.00 -2.90 4.29
CA ALA A 22 -0.30 -3.50 5.59
C ALA A 22 -0.52 -2.42 6.67
N GLU A 23 0.36 -1.43 6.76
CA GLU A 23 0.25 -0.29 7.67
C GLU A 23 -1.02 0.52 7.36
N MET A 24 -1.30 0.79 6.08
CA MET A 24 -2.55 1.44 5.67
C MET A 24 -3.78 0.67 6.16
N LEU A 25 -3.82 -0.65 5.94
CA LEU A 25 -4.95 -1.48 6.36
C LEU A 25 -5.13 -1.44 7.88
N GLN A 26 -4.06 -1.56 8.65
CA GLN A 26 -4.15 -1.47 10.11
C GLN A 26 -4.76 -0.15 10.58
N LEU A 27 -4.28 0.98 10.04
CA LEU A 27 -4.78 2.31 10.37
C LEU A 27 -6.24 2.50 9.93
N LEU A 28 -6.61 2.05 8.72
CA LEU A 28 -7.97 2.11 8.20
C LEU A 28 -8.95 1.31 9.06
N PHE A 29 -8.60 0.07 9.42
CA PHE A 29 -9.45 -0.77 10.27
C PHE A 29 -9.55 -0.21 11.70
N ARG A 30 -8.46 0.32 12.26
CA ARG A 30 -8.47 0.99 13.57
C ARG A 30 -9.42 2.20 13.59
N ALA A 31 -9.49 2.97 12.50
CA ALA A 31 -10.44 4.07 12.35
C ALA A 31 -11.80 3.68 11.75
N ARG A 32 -12.08 2.38 11.56
CA ARG A 32 -13.33 1.88 10.95
C ARG A 32 -13.63 2.49 9.58
N GLN A 33 -12.61 2.81 8.78
CA GLN A 33 -12.74 3.36 7.44
C GLN A 33 -12.96 2.24 6.40
N GLU A 34 -14.03 1.47 6.58
CA GLU A 34 -14.29 0.21 5.84
C GLU A 34 -14.34 0.42 4.31
N ARG A 35 -14.91 1.56 3.86
CA ARG A 35 -14.97 1.91 2.44
C ARG A 35 -13.59 2.09 1.82
N ALA A 36 -12.69 2.82 2.50
CA ALA A 36 -11.34 3.07 2.01
C ALA A 36 -10.51 1.77 2.04
N SER A 37 -10.65 0.93 3.07
CA SER A 37 -10.01 -0.39 3.08
C SER A 37 -10.51 -1.30 1.96
N GLY A 38 -11.80 -1.22 1.62
CA GLY A 38 -12.37 -1.96 0.50
C GLY A 38 -11.77 -1.53 -0.83
N VAL A 39 -11.66 -0.22 -1.07
CA VAL A 39 -11.02 0.34 -2.28
C VAL A 39 -9.57 -0.12 -2.40
N LEU A 40 -8.81 -0.08 -1.30
CA LEU A 40 -7.41 -0.52 -1.28
C LEU A 40 -7.29 -2.01 -1.63
N LEU A 41 -8.01 -2.86 -0.90
CA LEU A 41 -7.97 -4.31 -1.10
C LEU A 41 -8.47 -4.74 -2.48
N ASP A 42 -9.49 -4.08 -3.03
CA ASP A 42 -10.01 -4.44 -4.35
C ASP A 42 -8.97 -4.22 -5.47
N ARG A 43 -7.94 -3.38 -5.24
CA ARG A 43 -6.84 -3.12 -6.19
C ARG A 43 -5.56 -3.92 -5.93
N CYS A 44 -5.47 -4.64 -4.80
CA CYS A 44 -4.35 -5.53 -4.55
C CYS A 44 -4.44 -6.78 -5.46
N PRO A 45 -3.50 -7.00 -6.39
CA PRO A 45 -3.48 -8.22 -7.19
C PRO A 45 -3.23 -9.44 -6.29
N ARG A 46 -3.51 -10.65 -6.81
CA ARG A 46 -3.32 -11.89 -6.04
C ARG A 46 -1.94 -12.01 -5.37
N PRO A 47 -0.81 -11.75 -6.05
CA PRO A 47 0.51 -11.86 -5.43
C PRO A 47 0.69 -10.91 -4.23
N MET A 48 0.11 -9.71 -4.28
CA MET A 48 0.16 -8.76 -3.16
C MET A 48 -0.64 -9.26 -1.95
N LEU A 49 -1.83 -9.84 -2.17
CA LEU A 49 -2.62 -10.42 -1.09
C LEU A 49 -1.91 -11.62 -0.44
N GLU A 50 -1.22 -12.43 -1.23
CA GLU A 50 -0.40 -13.54 -0.73
C GLU A 50 0.82 -13.02 0.06
N ALA A 51 1.47 -11.95 -0.40
CA ALA A 51 2.56 -11.28 0.31
C ALA A 51 2.11 -10.71 1.67
N LEU A 52 0.96 -10.03 1.72
CA LEU A 52 0.38 -9.50 2.96
C LEU A 52 0.11 -10.58 4.02
N LEU A 53 -0.25 -11.79 3.61
CA LEU A 53 -0.53 -12.90 4.53
C LEU A 53 0.72 -13.66 4.98
N SER A 54 1.80 -13.54 4.20
CA SER A 54 3.06 -14.27 4.39
C SER A 54 4.17 -13.39 4.98
N SER A 55 3.95 -12.08 5.15
CA SER A 55 4.93 -11.16 5.73
C SER A 55 5.25 -11.51 7.18
N SER A 56 6.55 -11.62 7.49
CA SER A 56 7.07 -11.74 8.85
C SER A 56 7.16 -10.39 9.57
N ASP A 57 7.34 -9.31 8.82
CA ASP A 57 7.64 -7.98 9.34
C ASP A 57 6.34 -7.25 9.72
N TYR A 58 5.26 -7.51 8.98
CA TYR A 58 3.94 -6.92 9.18
C TYR A 58 2.88 -8.00 9.38
N VAL A 59 2.85 -8.58 10.58
CA VAL A 59 1.91 -9.64 10.93
C VAL A 59 0.49 -9.07 11.05
N LEU A 60 -0.34 -9.31 10.03
CA LEU A 60 -1.76 -8.99 10.09
C LEU A 60 -2.47 -9.85 11.14
N GLN A 61 -3.23 -9.20 12.02
CA GLN A 61 -3.97 -9.88 13.08
C GLN A 61 -5.49 -9.61 13.02
N GLY A 62 -6.25 -10.55 13.58
CA GLY A 62 -7.69 -10.43 13.79
C GLY A 62 -8.46 -10.11 12.50
N ARG A 63 -9.26 -9.04 12.55
CA ARG A 63 -10.17 -8.67 11.46
C ARG A 63 -9.43 -8.32 10.15
N VAL A 64 -8.25 -7.72 10.23
CA VAL A 64 -7.49 -7.32 9.03
C VAL A 64 -7.08 -8.57 8.25
N ARG A 65 -6.50 -9.55 8.94
CA ARG A 65 -6.11 -10.83 8.35
C ARG A 65 -7.30 -11.56 7.71
N TYR A 66 -8.40 -11.68 8.45
CA TYR A 66 -9.61 -12.34 7.96
C TYR A 66 -10.12 -11.73 6.64
N VAL A 67 -10.16 -10.39 6.55
CA VAL A 67 -10.65 -9.73 5.33
C VAL A 67 -9.67 -9.94 4.16
N VAL A 68 -8.36 -9.96 4.39
CA VAL A 68 -7.38 -10.27 3.33
C VAL A 68 -7.54 -11.71 2.85
N GLU A 69 -7.70 -12.68 3.75
CA GLU A 69 -7.95 -14.10 3.41
C GLU A 69 -9.24 -14.26 2.58
N ASP A 70 -10.31 -13.59 3.00
CA ASP A 70 -11.60 -13.60 2.30
C ASP A 70 -11.46 -13.04 0.86
N ARG A 71 -10.78 -11.90 0.70
CA ARG A 71 -10.51 -11.31 -0.62
C ARG A 71 -9.65 -12.21 -1.49
N LEU A 72 -8.62 -12.84 -0.95
CA LEU A 72 -7.77 -13.77 -1.69
C LEU A 72 -8.54 -15.00 -2.19
N ARG A 73 -9.46 -15.52 -1.36
CA ARG A 73 -10.34 -16.63 -1.72
C ARG A 73 -11.26 -16.28 -2.89
N PHE A 74 -11.88 -15.10 -2.85
CA PHE A 74 -12.83 -14.66 -3.86
C PHE A 74 -12.19 -14.01 -5.10
N ARG A 75 -10.90 -13.64 -5.06
CA ARG A 75 -10.21 -13.06 -6.23
C ARG A 75 -10.23 -13.97 -7.45
N LYS A 76 -10.17 -15.29 -7.28
CA LYS A 76 -10.27 -16.28 -8.39
C LYS A 76 -11.56 -16.17 -9.21
N VAL A 77 -12.59 -15.51 -8.66
CA VAL A 77 -13.90 -15.34 -9.30
C VAL A 77 -14.02 -13.98 -10.00
N ARG A 78 -13.11 -13.03 -9.73
CA ARG A 78 -13.17 -11.64 -10.23
C ARG A 78 -12.04 -11.37 -11.21
N PRO A 79 -12.25 -10.53 -12.25
CA PRO A 79 -11.17 -10.07 -13.10
C PRO A 79 -10.13 -9.28 -12.30
N GLU A 80 -8.86 -9.33 -12.74
CA GLU A 80 -7.78 -8.53 -12.15
C GLU A 80 -8.13 -7.03 -12.19
N PRO A 81 -7.70 -6.24 -11.19
CA PRO A 81 -8.12 -4.86 -11.06
C PRO A 81 -7.59 -3.99 -12.20
N THR A 82 -8.45 -3.14 -12.72
CA THR A 82 -8.12 -2.18 -13.79
C THR A 82 -7.21 -1.03 -13.35
N LEU A 83 -6.99 -0.84 -12.04
CA LEU A 83 -6.17 0.22 -11.47
C LEU A 83 -5.11 -0.40 -10.56
N SER A 84 -3.91 0.19 -10.57
CA SER A 84 -2.76 -0.27 -9.79
C SER A 84 -2.89 0.02 -8.29
N VAL A 85 -2.10 -0.69 -7.47
CA VAL A 85 -2.02 -0.48 -6.02
C VAL A 85 -1.61 0.96 -5.65
N PRO A 86 -0.59 1.58 -6.27
CA PRO A 86 -0.24 2.98 -6.03
C PRO A 86 -1.42 3.94 -6.22
N ARG A 87 -2.31 3.68 -7.20
CA ARG A 87 -3.50 4.52 -7.41
C ARG A 87 -4.52 4.40 -6.28
N ALA A 88 -4.64 3.22 -5.68
CA ALA A 88 -5.48 3.03 -4.50
C ALA A 88 -4.86 3.69 -3.26
N MET A 89 -3.54 3.61 -3.10
CA MET A 89 -2.81 4.29 -2.03
C MET A 89 -2.99 5.80 -2.13
N GLN A 90 -2.84 6.39 -3.32
CA GLN A 90 -3.08 7.80 -3.58
C GLN A 90 -4.46 8.27 -3.10
N PHE A 91 -5.51 7.49 -3.39
CA PHE A 91 -6.86 7.80 -2.90
C PHE A 91 -6.92 7.87 -1.36
N VAL A 92 -6.29 6.92 -0.67
CA VAL A 92 -6.24 6.89 0.80
C VAL A 92 -5.41 8.04 1.36
N LEU A 93 -4.26 8.33 0.75
CA LEU A 93 -3.38 9.43 1.16
C LEU A 93 -4.09 10.78 1.05
N ASN A 94 -4.75 11.05 -0.08
CA ASN A 94 -5.53 12.27 -0.27
C ASN A 94 -6.68 12.38 0.74
N LEU A 95 -7.39 11.27 0.99
CA LEU A 95 -8.45 11.22 2.00
C LEU A 95 -7.93 11.58 3.40
N TRP A 96 -6.79 11.02 3.79
CA TRP A 96 -6.17 11.30 5.08
C TRP A 96 -5.61 12.71 5.17
N CYS A 97 -5.11 13.25 4.07
CA CYS A 97 -4.67 14.64 3.98
C CYS A 97 -5.83 15.59 4.30
N GLN A 98 -6.98 15.40 3.64
CA GLN A 98 -8.20 16.17 3.87
C GLN A 98 -8.73 16.05 5.31
N GLN A 99 -8.44 14.94 5.98
CA GLN A 99 -8.80 14.70 7.39
C GLN A 99 -7.75 15.21 8.40
N GLY A 100 -6.66 15.83 7.95
CA GLY A 100 -5.58 16.31 8.82
C GLY A 100 -4.70 15.20 9.42
N ARG A 101 -4.73 13.98 8.89
CA ARG A 101 -4.05 12.80 9.44
C ARG A 101 -2.59 12.69 8.97
N ARG A 102 -1.81 13.76 9.12
CA ARG A 102 -0.42 13.85 8.62
C ARG A 102 0.50 12.77 9.19
N THR A 103 0.35 12.42 10.47
CA THR A 103 1.14 11.34 11.09
C THR A 103 0.89 9.99 10.42
N TRP A 104 -0.34 9.71 9.99
CA TRP A 104 -0.67 8.44 9.34
C TRP A 104 -0.06 8.36 7.95
N ILE A 105 -0.06 9.49 7.23
CA ILE A 105 0.65 9.62 5.96
C ILE A 105 2.14 9.33 6.19
N ARG A 106 2.78 9.97 7.17
CA ARG A 106 4.21 9.74 7.47
C ARG A 106 4.54 8.28 7.81
N ASN A 107 3.74 7.63 8.65
CA ASN A 107 3.92 6.21 8.99
C ASN A 107 3.90 5.31 7.75
N VAL A 108 3.01 5.58 6.80
CA VAL A 108 2.95 4.78 5.57
C VAL A 108 4.11 5.09 4.65
N LEU A 109 4.49 6.37 4.53
CA LEU A 109 5.62 6.76 3.69
C LEU A 109 6.96 6.22 4.21
N SER A 110 7.11 6.00 5.52
CA SER A 110 8.34 5.40 6.08
C SER A 110 8.51 3.92 5.72
N GLU A 111 7.46 3.24 5.27
CA GLU A 111 7.54 1.87 4.76
C GLU A 111 7.97 1.81 3.29
N LEU A 112 7.96 2.94 2.59
CA LEU A 112 8.23 3.04 1.17
C LEU A 112 9.70 3.34 0.88
N THR A 113 10.22 2.74 -0.19
CA THR A 113 11.55 3.11 -0.71
C THR A 113 11.50 4.49 -1.37
N GLU A 114 12.65 5.14 -1.56
CA GLU A 114 12.72 6.38 -2.33
C GLU A 114 12.11 6.24 -3.73
N GLN A 115 12.32 5.10 -4.39
CA GLN A 115 11.75 4.81 -5.69
C GLN A 115 10.21 4.73 -5.65
N ASP A 116 9.63 4.12 -4.61
CA ASP A 116 8.18 4.06 -4.40
C ASP A 116 7.59 5.46 -4.17
N ILE A 117 8.26 6.26 -3.34
CA ILE A 117 7.87 7.63 -3.04
C ILE A 117 7.90 8.47 -4.32
N ASP A 118 8.96 8.35 -5.12
CA ASP A 118 9.10 9.03 -6.40
C ASP A 118 8.01 8.65 -7.40
N GLU A 119 7.66 7.36 -7.46
CA GLU A 119 6.59 6.86 -8.31
C GLU A 119 5.23 7.46 -7.89
N LEU A 120 4.92 7.44 -6.60
CA LEU A 120 3.70 8.05 -6.04
C LEU A 120 3.66 9.56 -6.27
N ALA A 121 4.77 10.26 -6.04
CA ALA A 121 4.87 11.71 -6.16
C ALA A 121 4.63 12.22 -7.59
N ARG A 122 4.90 11.39 -8.61
CA ARG A 122 4.64 11.70 -10.03
C ARG A 122 3.19 11.43 -10.44
N MET A 123 2.36 10.85 -9.58
CA MET A 123 0.98 10.52 -9.93
C MET A 123 0.13 11.79 -10.06
N PRO A 124 -0.65 11.93 -11.15
CA PRO A 124 -1.56 13.05 -11.31
C PRO A 124 -2.63 13.01 -10.22
N GLU A 125 -3.04 14.19 -9.73
CA GLU A 125 -4.06 14.37 -8.67
C GLU A 125 -3.60 13.96 -7.26
N LEU A 126 -2.31 13.71 -7.03
CA LEU A 126 -1.80 13.57 -5.67
C LEU A 126 -1.87 14.95 -5.00
N ASP A 127 -2.44 15.02 -3.81
CA ASP A 127 -2.58 16.27 -3.08
C ASP A 127 -1.20 16.90 -2.82
N SER A 128 -1.07 18.20 -3.10
CA SER A 128 0.22 18.91 -2.98
C SER A 128 0.79 18.85 -1.56
N GLU A 129 -0.07 18.74 -0.55
CA GLU A 129 0.35 18.57 0.83
C GLU A 129 0.95 17.18 1.07
N VAL A 130 0.40 16.13 0.45
CA VAL A 130 1.01 14.79 0.52
C VAL A 130 2.40 14.81 -0.12
N VAL A 131 2.56 15.51 -1.25
CA VAL A 131 3.87 15.72 -1.89
C VAL A 131 4.84 16.48 -0.97
N SER A 132 4.35 17.48 -0.22
CA SER A 132 5.17 18.19 0.77
C SER A 132 5.69 17.25 1.86
N ILE A 133 4.79 16.43 2.44
CA ILE A 133 5.14 15.46 3.49
C ILE A 133 6.14 14.41 2.98
N MET A 134 6.00 13.97 1.71
CA MET A 134 6.97 13.06 1.08
C MET A 134 8.38 13.66 1.05
N ARG A 135 8.51 14.92 0.64
CA ARG A 135 9.81 15.61 0.58
C ARG A 135 10.42 15.84 1.96
N GLU A 136 9.61 16.17 2.97
CA GLU A 136 10.06 16.26 4.37
C GLU A 136 10.63 14.93 4.86
N SER A 137 10.05 13.82 4.44
CA SER A 137 10.45 12.48 4.89
C SER A 137 11.73 11.99 4.21
N SER A 138 12.02 12.45 2.99
CA SER A 138 13.26 12.13 2.24
C SER A 138 14.48 12.96 2.65
N TYR A 139 14.27 14.09 3.34
CA TYR A 139 15.35 14.93 3.85
C TYR A 139 15.20 15.10 5.37
N PRO A 140 15.62 14.11 6.18
CA PRO A 140 15.76 14.34 7.61
C PRO A 140 16.80 15.45 7.81
N ASP A 141 16.39 16.52 8.50
CA ASP A 141 17.27 17.62 8.90
C ASP A 141 18.54 17.03 9.54
N PRO A 142 19.76 17.44 9.15
CA PRO A 142 20.97 17.01 9.82
C PRO A 142 20.99 17.65 11.21
N THR A 143 20.58 16.88 12.23
CA THR A 143 20.81 17.21 13.64
C THR A 143 22.28 17.18 13.99
#